data_AF-A0A920VDH7-F1
#
_entry.id   AF-A0A920VDH7-F1
#
_cell.length_a   1.000
_cell.length_b   1.000
_cell.length_c   1.000
_cell.angle_alpha   90.00
_cell.angle_beta   90.00
_cell.angle_gamma   90.00
#
_symmetry.space_group_name_H-M   'P 1'
#
loop_
_entity.id
_entity.type
_entity.pdbx_description
1 polymer ?
#
loop_
_entity_poly.entity_id
_entity_poly.type
_entity_poly.pdbx_seq_one_letter_code
_entity_poly.pdbx_strand_id
1 'polypeptide(L)'
;MSNWYVRRSRRRFWRNEGDADKLSGYITLHTCLVTVAKLMAPLAPFVAEEIYQNLVCSVDDSAPDSVHLADYPVSNESLLDQPLMEATQLAMRVSSMGRAARSKAGLKVVNLWPTFS
;
A
#
# COMPACT_ATOMS: atom_id res chain seq x y z
N MET A 1 4.19 -2.92 2.09
CA MET A 1 3.46 -1.67 1.74
C MET A 1 4.03 -0.51 2.57
N SER A 2 4.54 0.57 1.97
CA SER A 2 5.09 1.70 2.74
C SER A 2 4.02 2.76 3.03
N ASN A 3 4.10 3.47 4.17
CA ASN A 3 3.24 4.62 4.48
C ASN A 3 3.31 5.67 3.35
N TRP A 4 4.47 5.81 2.73
CA TRP A 4 4.67 6.68 1.59
C TRP A 4 3.82 6.29 0.36
N TYR A 5 3.71 4.99 0.05
CA TYR A 5 2.86 4.51 -1.04
C TYR A 5 1.40 4.87 -0.76
N VAL A 6 0.87 4.48 0.41
CA VAL A 6 -0.53 4.74 0.81
C VAL A 6 -0.85 6.24 0.79
N ARG A 7 0.05 7.08 1.34
CA ARG A 7 -0.17 8.53 1.39
C ARG A 7 -0.20 9.17 0.01
N ARG A 8 0.61 8.67 -0.93
CA ARG A 8 0.66 9.19 -2.30
C ARG A 8 -0.47 8.61 -3.16
N SER A 9 -0.82 7.34 -2.98
CA SER A 9 -1.89 6.67 -3.73
C SER A 9 -3.29 7.12 -3.30
N ARG A 10 -3.45 7.73 -2.11
CA ARG A 10 -4.73 8.30 -1.62
C ARG A 10 -5.48 9.16 -2.64
N ARG A 11 -4.77 9.94 -3.48
CA ARG A 11 -5.40 10.77 -4.54
C ARG A 11 -5.93 9.95 -5.72
N ARG A 12 -5.33 8.79 -6.02
CA ARG A 12 -5.76 7.89 -7.10
C ARG A 12 -7.08 7.20 -6.77
N PHE A 13 -7.38 6.99 -5.48
CA PHE A 13 -8.67 6.46 -5.03
C PHE A 13 -9.80 7.51 -5.03
N TRP A 14 -9.50 8.82 -5.14
CA TRP A 14 -10.47 9.90 -4.92
C TRP A 14 -10.74 10.82 -6.13
N ARG A 15 -9.94 10.76 -7.22
CA ARG A 15 -10.21 11.55 -8.45
C ARG A 15 -11.27 10.85 -9.29
N ASN A 16 -12.29 11.55 -9.77
CA ASN A 16 -13.32 11.00 -10.68
C ASN A 16 -12.87 10.77 -12.13
N GLU A 17 -11.63 11.13 -12.49
CA GLU A 17 -11.10 10.97 -13.84
C GLU A 17 -10.34 9.64 -13.98
N GLY A 18 -10.85 8.75 -14.84
CA GLY A 18 -10.16 7.53 -15.29
C GLY A 18 -10.46 6.28 -14.47
N ASP A 19 -11.53 5.55 -14.83
CA ASP A 19 -11.90 4.27 -14.18
C ASP A 19 -10.75 3.24 -14.19
N ALA A 20 -9.93 3.23 -15.24
CA ALA A 20 -8.79 2.30 -15.37
C ALA A 20 -7.68 2.55 -14.32
N ASP A 21 -7.36 3.80 -14.02
CA ASP A 21 -6.32 4.17 -13.04
C ASP A 21 -6.78 3.87 -11.60
N LYS A 22 -8.06 4.12 -11.32
CA LYS A 22 -8.69 3.72 -10.05
C LYS A 22 -8.66 2.21 -9.88
N LEU A 23 -9.14 1.47 -10.89
CA LEU A 23 -9.21 0.01 -10.87
C LEU A 23 -7.82 -0.60 -10.66
N SER A 24 -6.83 -0.11 -11.40
CA SER A 24 -5.42 -0.55 -11.25
C SER A 24 -4.88 -0.29 -9.84
N GLY A 25 -5.24 0.84 -9.24
CA GLY A 25 -4.91 1.16 -7.85
C GLY A 25 -5.53 0.19 -6.84
N TYR A 26 -6.82 -0.15 -7.02
CA TYR A 26 -7.52 -1.12 -6.18
C TYR A 26 -6.97 -2.54 -6.33
N ILE A 27 -6.74 -3.00 -7.56
CA ILE A 27 -6.16 -4.32 -7.84
C ILE A 27 -4.78 -4.43 -7.18
N THR A 28 -3.91 -3.45 -7.39
CA THR A 28 -2.56 -3.47 -6.81
C THR A 28 -2.61 -3.54 -5.29
N LEU A 29 -3.51 -2.75 -4.66
CA LEU A 29 -3.67 -2.73 -3.21
C LEU A 29 -4.19 -4.07 -2.69
N HIS A 30 -5.21 -4.61 -3.33
CA HIS A 30 -5.79 -5.92 -3.02
C HIS A 30 -4.73 -7.02 -3.10
N THR A 31 -4.03 -7.12 -4.24
CA THR A 31 -2.96 -8.11 -4.42
C THR A 31 -1.90 -8.00 -3.32
N CYS A 32 -1.44 -6.78 -3.02
CA CYS A 32 -0.45 -6.55 -1.96
C CYS A 32 -0.95 -6.97 -0.57
N LEU A 33 -2.21 -6.67 -0.22
CA LEU A 33 -2.78 -7.06 1.08
C LEU A 33 -2.95 -8.57 1.20
N VAL A 34 -3.42 -9.22 0.14
CA VAL A 34 -3.54 -10.69 0.10
C VAL A 34 -2.17 -11.35 0.22
N THR A 35 -1.16 -10.87 -0.51
CA THR A 35 0.22 -11.38 -0.36
C THR A 35 0.75 -11.20 1.05
N VAL A 36 0.51 -10.05 1.68
CA VAL A 36 0.91 -9.81 3.08
C VAL A 36 0.20 -10.76 4.04
N ALA A 37 -1.11 -11.00 3.86
CA ALA A 37 -1.85 -11.96 4.68
C ALA A 37 -1.25 -13.37 4.56
N LYS A 38 -0.96 -13.84 3.34
CA LYS A 38 -0.32 -15.14 3.11
C LYS A 38 1.08 -15.24 3.75
N LEU A 39 1.91 -14.19 3.62
CA LEU A 39 3.24 -14.14 4.25
C LEU A 39 3.16 -14.14 5.78
N MET A 40 2.12 -13.54 6.35
CA MET A 40 1.94 -13.38 7.78
C MET A 40 1.25 -14.58 8.44
N ALA A 41 0.63 -15.48 7.66
CA ALA A 41 -0.10 -16.64 8.16
C ALA A 41 0.69 -17.51 9.18
N PRO A 42 2.01 -17.76 9.01
CA PRO A 42 2.80 -18.51 10.00
C PRO A 42 3.09 -17.74 11.30
N LEU A 43 3.00 -16.40 11.28
CA LEU A 43 3.41 -15.51 12.39
C LEU A 43 2.22 -14.97 13.19
N ALA A 44 1.14 -14.60 12.51
CA ALA A 44 -0.07 -14.06 13.11
C ALA A 44 -1.30 -14.71 12.45
N PRO A 45 -1.59 -15.98 12.77
CA PRO A 45 -2.57 -16.79 12.05
C PRO A 45 -3.98 -16.18 12.04
N PHE A 46 -4.48 -15.76 13.20
CA PHE A 46 -5.83 -15.18 13.30
C PHE A 46 -5.98 -13.85 12.56
N VAL A 47 -4.96 -12.99 12.59
CA VAL A 47 -4.99 -11.71 11.88
C VAL A 47 -4.90 -11.92 10.37
N ALA A 48 -4.03 -12.84 9.93
CA ALA A 48 -3.92 -13.21 8.53
C ALA A 48 -5.23 -13.82 8.01
N GLU A 49 -5.86 -14.69 8.80
CA GLU A 49 -7.14 -15.32 8.50
C GLU A 49 -8.25 -14.28 8.36
N GLU A 50 -8.41 -13.37 9.32
CA GLU A 50 -9.43 -12.31 9.26
C GLU A 50 -9.27 -11.42 8.01
N ILE A 51 -8.03 -11.05 7.68
CA ILE A 51 -7.75 -10.26 6.47
C ILE A 51 -8.11 -11.05 5.21
N TYR A 52 -7.73 -12.34 5.15
CA TYR A 52 -7.95 -13.18 3.98
C TYR A 52 -9.45 -13.46 3.75
N GLN A 53 -10.19 -13.80 4.81
CA GLN A 53 -11.65 -13.99 4.74
C GLN A 53 -12.35 -12.76 4.18
N ASN A 54 -11.99 -11.57 4.67
CA ASN A 54 -12.61 -10.31 4.25
C ASN A 54 -12.24 -9.88 2.83
N LEU A 55 -11.05 -10.23 2.33
CA LEU A 55 -10.55 -9.76 1.03
C LEU A 55 -10.66 -10.78 -0.10
N VAL A 56 -10.70 -12.08 0.21
CA VAL A 56 -10.68 -13.17 -0.77
C VAL A 56 -11.99 -13.94 -0.72
N CYS A 57 -12.30 -14.60 0.39
CA CYS A 57 -13.48 -15.45 0.50
C CYS A 57 -14.80 -14.67 0.37
N SER A 58 -14.81 -13.38 0.68
CA SER A 58 -15.99 -12.51 0.49
C SER A 58 -16.30 -12.14 -0.96
N VAL A 59 -15.36 -12.41 -1.88
CA VAL A 59 -15.44 -12.00 -3.29
C VAL A 59 -15.33 -13.20 -4.25
N ASP A 60 -14.59 -14.24 -3.87
CA ASP A 60 -14.31 -15.41 -4.70
C ASP A 60 -14.60 -16.71 -3.93
N ASP A 61 -15.76 -17.31 -4.22
CA ASP A 61 -16.20 -18.58 -3.63
C ASP A 61 -15.35 -19.80 -4.08
N SER A 62 -14.48 -19.63 -5.08
CA SER A 62 -13.60 -20.71 -5.58
C SER A 62 -12.21 -20.72 -4.93
N ALA A 63 -11.88 -19.67 -4.15
CA ALA A 63 -10.62 -19.58 -3.45
C ALA A 63 -10.57 -20.58 -2.27
N PRO A 64 -9.37 -21.00 -1.82
CA PRO A 64 -9.24 -21.82 -0.62
C PRO A 64 -9.93 -21.15 0.58
N ASP A 65 -10.69 -21.93 1.35
CA ASP A 65 -11.52 -21.44 2.47
C ASP A 65 -10.73 -20.80 3.62
N SER A 66 -9.41 -20.93 3.65
CA SER A 66 -8.55 -20.35 4.69
C SER A 66 -7.19 -19.94 4.11
N VAL A 67 -6.57 -18.91 4.68
CA VAL A 67 -5.22 -18.48 4.31
C VAL A 67 -4.19 -19.60 4.54
N HIS A 68 -4.46 -20.50 5.47
CA HIS A 68 -3.60 -21.62 5.82
C HIS A 68 -3.62 -22.75 4.78
N LEU A 69 -4.62 -22.75 3.89
CA LEU A 69 -4.72 -23.68 2.76
C LEU A 69 -4.22 -23.05 1.46
N ALA A 70 -3.89 -21.76 1.47
CA ALA A 70 -3.42 -21.06 0.29
C ALA A 70 -1.93 -21.33 0.04
N ASP A 71 -1.57 -21.40 -1.24
CA ASP A 71 -0.16 -21.53 -1.63
C ASP A 71 0.67 -20.34 -1.12
N TYR A 72 1.89 -20.67 -0.67
CA TYR A 72 2.85 -19.66 -0.26
C TYR A 72 3.25 -18.78 -1.46
N PRO A 73 3.28 -17.45 -1.31
CA PRO A 73 3.52 -16.55 -2.43
C PRO A 73 4.94 -16.71 -2.98
N VAL A 74 5.05 -16.81 -4.31
CA VAL A 74 6.31 -16.88 -5.05
C VAL A 74 6.57 -15.55 -5.75
N SER A 75 7.82 -15.08 -5.74
CA SER A 75 8.20 -13.86 -6.43
C SER A 75 8.13 -14.02 -7.95
N ASN A 76 7.47 -13.09 -8.63
CA ASN A 76 7.49 -13.00 -10.09
C ASN A 76 8.54 -11.97 -10.54
N GLU A 77 9.67 -12.45 -11.04
CA GLU A 77 10.78 -11.61 -11.49
C GLU A 77 10.42 -10.69 -12.66
N SER A 78 9.42 -11.04 -13.48
CA SER A 78 8.98 -10.18 -14.59
C SER A 78 8.33 -8.87 -14.16
N LEU A 79 7.92 -8.76 -12.89
CA LEU A 79 7.34 -7.55 -12.32
C LEU A 79 8.41 -6.64 -11.67
N LEU A 80 9.69 -7.04 -11.69
CA LEU A 80 10.78 -6.27 -11.11
C LEU A 80 11.29 -5.20 -12.09
N ASP A 81 10.87 -3.96 -11.88
CA ASP A 81 11.38 -2.79 -12.58
C ASP A 81 12.43 -2.07 -11.72
N GLN A 82 13.70 -2.44 -11.91
CA GLN A 82 14.82 -1.89 -11.15
C GLN A 82 14.98 -0.37 -11.31
N PRO A 83 14.95 0.19 -12.54
CA PRO A 83 14.96 1.65 -12.74
C PRO A 83 13.84 2.38 -11.98
N LEU A 84 12.61 1.86 -12.01
CA LEU A 84 11.48 2.46 -11.31
C LEU A 84 11.65 2.43 -9.78
N MET A 85 12.18 1.32 -9.25
CA MET A 85 12.47 1.20 -7.82
C MET A 85 13.52 2.21 -7.37
N GLU A 86 14.60 2.38 -8.13
CA GLU A 86 15.67 3.35 -7.85
C GLU A 86 15.15 4.79 -7.89
N ALA A 87 14.37 5.15 -8.91
CA ALA A 87 13.72 6.45 -9.02
C ALA A 87 12.79 6.72 -7.82
N THR A 88 12.05 5.70 -7.38
CA THR A 88 11.15 5.77 -6.22
C THR A 88 11.93 6.00 -4.92
N GLN A 89 13.05 5.29 -4.73
CA GLN A 89 13.92 5.49 -3.58
C GLN A 89 14.55 6.88 -3.56
N LEU A 90 15.03 7.36 -4.70
CA LEU A 90 15.59 8.71 -4.83
C LEU A 90 14.55 9.77 -4.45
N ALA A 91 13.33 9.66 -4.97
CA ALA A 91 12.24 10.57 -4.64
C ALA A 91 11.90 10.55 -3.13
N MET A 92 11.92 9.38 -2.49
CA MET A 92 11.74 9.26 -1.04
C MET A 92 12.85 9.97 -0.26
N ARG A 93 14.11 9.79 -0.65
CA ARG A 93 15.28 10.43 -0.02
C ARG A 93 15.25 11.94 -0.18
N VAL A 94 14.99 12.46 -1.38
CA VAL A 94 14.87 13.90 -1.61
C VAL A 94 13.72 14.50 -0.79
N SER A 95 12.57 13.82 -0.73
CA SER A 95 11.45 14.28 0.09
C SER A 95 11.75 14.27 1.59
N SER A 96 12.51 13.29 2.10
CA SER A 96 12.88 13.25 3.52
C SER A 96 13.90 14.33 3.86
N MET A 97 14.89 14.56 3.00
CA MET A 97 15.86 15.66 3.15
C MET A 97 15.18 17.03 3.11
N GLY A 98 14.24 17.25 2.18
CA GLY A 98 13.47 18.50 2.12
C GLY A 98 12.65 18.74 3.39
N ARG A 99 12.03 17.69 3.96
CA ARG A 99 11.34 17.78 5.26
C ARG A 99 12.31 18.10 6.40
N ALA A 100 13.46 17.44 6.44
CA ALA A 100 14.48 17.67 7.46
C ALA A 100 15.04 19.10 7.40
N ALA A 101 15.37 19.59 6.21
CA ALA A 101 15.83 20.96 6.00
C ALA A 101 14.78 22.00 6.42
N ARG A 102 13.50 21.78 6.06
CA ARG A 102 12.39 22.65 6.49
C ARG A 102 12.23 22.66 8.01
N SER A 103 12.30 21.49 8.65
CA SER A 103 12.23 21.36 10.11
C SER A 103 13.38 22.09 10.79
N LYS A 104 14.61 21.95 10.26
CA LYS A 104 15.81 22.63 10.76
C LYS A 104 15.72 24.15 10.59
N ALA A 105 15.07 24.62 9.53
CA ALA A 105 14.82 26.04 9.29
C ALA A 105 13.64 26.62 10.10
N GLY A 106 12.98 25.84 10.96
CA GLY A 106 11.88 26.32 11.80
C GLY A 106 10.60 26.71 11.04
N LEU A 107 10.48 26.33 9.76
CA LEU A 107 9.35 26.69 8.92
C LEU A 107 8.11 25.87 9.30
N LYS A 108 7.21 26.48 10.08
CA LYS A 108 5.93 25.90 10.53
C LYS A 108 5.22 25.18 9.38
N VAL A 109 4.77 23.95 9.62
CA VAL A 109 3.82 23.28 8.72
C VAL A 109 2.56 24.14 8.70
N VAL A 110 2.15 24.60 7.52
CA VAL A 110 0.91 25.38 7.39
C VAL A 110 -0.24 24.43 7.66
N ASN A 111 -0.85 24.55 8.83
CA ASN A 111 -2.18 24.01 9.10
C ASN A 111 -3.20 24.95 8.45
N LEU A 112 -3.95 24.44 7.48
CA LEU A 112 -5.07 25.13 6.83
C LEU A 112 -6.39 25.03 7.62
N TRP A 113 -6.32 24.84 8.94
CA TRP A 113 -7.51 24.84 9.80
C TRP A 113 -7.48 26.08 10.69
N PRO A 114 -8.48 26.97 10.62
CA PRO A 114 -8.61 28.04 11.58
C PRO A 114 -8.97 27.41 12.93
N THR A 115 -8.05 27.51 13.89
CA THR A 115 -8.39 27.29 15.30
C THR A 115 -9.28 28.45 15.72
N PHE A 116 -10.60 28.23 15.74
CA PHE A 116 -11.50 29.04 16.54
C PHE A 116 -11.22 28.71 18.01
N SER A 117 -11.03 29.77 18.79
CA SER A 117 -10.66 29.79 20.21
C SER A 117 -11.57 28.99 21.11
#